data_AF-A0A9D8LDL6-F1
#
_entry.id   AF-A0A9D8LDL6-F1
#
_cell.length_a   1.000
_cell.length_b   1.000
_cell.length_c   1.000
_cell.angle_alpha   90.00
_cell.angle_beta   90.00
_cell.angle_gamma   90.00
#
_symmetry.space_group_name_H-M   'P 1'
#
loop_
_entity.id
_entity.type
_entity.pdbx_description
1 polymer ?
#
loop_
_entity_poly.entity_id
_entity_poly.type
_entity_poly.pdbx_seq_one_letter_code
_entity_poly.pdbx_strand_id
1 'polypeptide(L)'
;MSAPARNDLRSWLTDSLLPGWIARAYDPTRPGFVEYLTPDGKPELGEIRTTLVTARLTYVFSHAHLLGVPGALAAARHGIVFLTGVCRRPDGRYSHSCTTQGEPVDGRSDFYDLAFALFALGWYAKASGDQSALALAGEAMDFLERELAHPAGGFSEDTLGTQPRRQNPHMHLLEACHALAAVSPDPR
;
A
#
# COMPACT_ATOMS: atom_id res chain seq x y z
N MET A 1 -26.28 -18.42 -16.71
CA MET A 1 -27.18 -17.55 -15.92
C MET A 1 -26.55 -16.17 -15.84
N SER A 2 -27.18 -15.16 -16.45
CA SER A 2 -26.66 -13.78 -16.46
C SER A 2 -26.95 -13.11 -15.12
N ALA A 3 -25.93 -12.52 -14.49
CA ALA A 3 -26.09 -11.80 -13.23
C ALA A 3 -26.91 -10.51 -13.44
N PRO A 4 -27.85 -10.16 -12.56
CA PRO A 4 -28.63 -8.94 -12.70
C PRO A 4 -27.69 -7.73 -12.61
N ALA A 5 -27.86 -6.77 -13.53
CA ALA A 5 -27.19 -5.48 -13.44
C ALA A 5 -27.63 -4.80 -12.14
N ARG A 6 -26.66 -4.61 -11.23
CA ARG A 6 -26.86 -4.02 -9.90
C ARG A 6 -27.09 -2.51 -10.09
N ASN A 7 -28.22 -2.00 -9.64
CA ASN A 7 -28.70 -0.65 -9.96
C ASN A 7 -27.98 0.52 -9.24
N ASP A 8 -26.90 0.27 -8.48
CA ASP A 8 -26.04 1.35 -7.96
C ASP A 8 -24.56 0.94 -7.86
N LEU A 9 -23.69 1.96 -7.88
CA LEU A 9 -22.23 1.81 -7.83
C LEU A 9 -21.74 1.14 -6.54
N ARG A 10 -22.45 1.35 -5.41
CA ARG A 10 -22.05 0.81 -4.11
C ARG A 10 -22.17 -0.71 -4.10
N SER A 11 -23.32 -1.22 -4.54
CA SER A 11 -23.59 -2.66 -4.61
C SER A 11 -22.67 -3.35 -5.63
N TRP A 12 -22.37 -2.70 -6.75
CA TRP A 12 -21.35 -3.21 -7.68
C TRP A 12 -19.95 -3.26 -7.04
N LEU A 13 -19.56 -2.24 -6.30
CA LEU A 13 -18.27 -2.19 -5.60
C LEU A 13 -18.16 -3.28 -4.54
N THR A 14 -19.15 -3.39 -3.64
CA THR A 14 -19.08 -4.29 -2.46
C THR A 14 -19.37 -5.74 -2.77
N ASP A 15 -20.19 -6.01 -3.80
CA ASP A 15 -20.69 -7.36 -4.04
C ASP A 15 -20.09 -8.01 -5.30
N SER A 16 -19.43 -7.23 -6.16
CA SER A 16 -18.74 -7.73 -7.37
C SER A 16 -17.26 -7.38 -7.37
N LEU A 17 -16.92 -6.08 -7.36
CA LEU A 17 -15.54 -5.65 -7.62
C LEU A 17 -14.58 -6.07 -6.50
N LEU A 18 -14.85 -5.68 -5.24
CA LEU A 18 -13.96 -5.94 -4.12
C LEU A 18 -13.83 -7.44 -3.80
N PRO A 19 -14.92 -8.25 -3.74
CA PRO A 19 -14.78 -9.70 -3.59
C PRO A 19 -13.98 -10.33 -4.73
N GLY A 20 -14.18 -9.85 -5.96
CA GLY A 20 -13.43 -10.31 -7.13
C GLY A 20 -11.94 -9.99 -7.06
N TRP A 21 -11.55 -8.83 -6.53
CA TRP A 21 -10.14 -8.48 -6.31
C TRP A 21 -9.51 -9.30 -5.20
N ILE A 22 -10.20 -9.50 -4.06
CA ILE A 22 -9.72 -10.35 -2.97
C ILE A 22 -9.43 -11.76 -3.52
N ALA A 23 -10.38 -12.36 -4.25
CA ALA A 23 -10.23 -13.71 -4.78
C ALA A 23 -9.08 -13.90 -5.79
N ARG A 24 -8.58 -12.82 -6.40
CA ARG A 24 -7.52 -12.86 -7.42
C ARG A 24 -6.17 -12.40 -6.92
N ALA A 25 -6.14 -11.40 -6.05
CA ALA A 25 -4.90 -10.77 -5.60
C ALA A 25 -4.39 -11.32 -4.26
N TYR A 26 -5.27 -11.88 -3.43
CA TYR A 26 -4.93 -12.39 -2.11
C TYR A 26 -4.94 -13.93 -2.08
N ASP A 27 -3.80 -14.50 -1.71
CA ASP A 27 -3.63 -15.92 -1.40
C ASP A 27 -2.83 -16.03 -0.10
N PRO A 28 -3.43 -16.47 1.03
CA PRO A 28 -2.74 -16.56 2.31
C PRO A 28 -1.59 -17.57 2.33
N THR A 29 -1.50 -18.45 1.33
CA THR A 29 -0.42 -19.44 1.22
C THR A 29 0.82 -18.88 0.52
N ARG A 30 0.75 -17.65 0.00
CA ARG A 30 1.82 -17.01 -0.78
C ARG A 30 2.24 -15.67 -0.18
N PRO A 31 3.54 -15.32 -0.22
CA PRO A 31 4.00 -14.02 0.25
C PRO A 31 3.52 -12.88 -0.66
N GLY A 32 2.98 -11.82 -0.04
CA GLY A 32 2.51 -10.61 -0.72
C GLY A 32 1.27 -10.85 -1.58
N PHE A 33 0.94 -9.87 -2.42
CA PHE A 33 -0.17 -9.96 -3.37
C PHE A 33 0.31 -10.32 -4.78
N VAL A 34 -0.62 -10.75 -5.62
CA VAL A 34 -0.36 -10.95 -7.06
C VAL A 34 -0.11 -9.58 -7.72
N GLU A 35 1.00 -9.47 -8.47
CA GLU A 35 1.35 -8.24 -9.20
C GLU A 35 0.57 -8.05 -10.50
N TYR A 36 0.37 -9.14 -11.24
CA TYR A 36 -0.21 -9.10 -12.58
C TYR A 36 -1.38 -10.05 -12.72
N LEU A 37 -2.41 -9.59 -13.42
CA LEU A 37 -3.51 -10.41 -13.87
C LEU A 37 -3.49 -10.42 -15.41
N THR A 38 -3.72 -11.58 -16.00
CA THR A 38 -3.97 -11.71 -17.43
C THR A 38 -5.23 -10.92 -17.85
N PRO A 39 -5.45 -10.65 -19.15
CA PRO A 39 -6.68 -9.99 -19.62
C PRO A 39 -7.99 -10.71 -19.24
N ASP A 40 -7.96 -12.04 -19.05
CA ASP A 40 -9.10 -12.83 -18.55
C ASP A 40 -9.18 -12.88 -17.01
N GLY A 41 -8.35 -12.12 -16.32
CA GLY A 41 -8.38 -11.92 -14.88
C GLY A 41 -7.80 -13.08 -14.08
N LYS A 42 -6.90 -13.88 -14.67
CA LYS A 42 -6.18 -14.95 -13.97
C LYS A 42 -4.89 -14.40 -13.37
N PRO A 43 -4.52 -14.82 -12.15
CA PRO A 43 -3.25 -14.46 -11.54
C PRO A 43 -2.05 -14.93 -12.37
N GLU A 44 -1.13 -14.01 -12.69
CA GLU A 44 0.21 -14.36 -13.15
C GLU A 44 1.15 -14.45 -11.95
N LEU A 45 1.62 -15.67 -11.69
CA LEU A 45 2.40 -15.97 -10.51
C LEU A 45 3.88 -15.71 -10.78
N GLY A 46 4.44 -14.73 -10.08
CA GLY A 46 5.87 -14.45 -10.08
C GLY A 46 6.42 -14.29 -8.67
N GLU A 47 7.75 -14.17 -8.58
CA GLU A 47 8.45 -13.97 -7.31
C GLU A 47 8.71 -12.50 -6.97
N ILE A 48 8.49 -11.58 -7.90
CA ILE A 48 8.72 -10.14 -7.67
C ILE A 48 7.46 -9.51 -7.05
N ARG A 49 7.65 -8.61 -6.11
CA ARG A 49 6.63 -7.77 -5.48
C ARG A 49 7.07 -6.31 -5.49
N THR A 50 6.16 -5.40 -5.72
CA THR A 50 6.39 -3.95 -5.64
C THR A 50 5.78 -3.41 -4.36
N THR A 51 6.46 -2.42 -3.77
CA THR A 51 5.93 -1.71 -2.59
C THR A 51 4.62 -1.01 -2.95
N LEU A 52 4.54 -0.43 -4.15
CA LEU A 52 3.34 0.26 -4.63
C LEU A 52 2.10 -0.64 -4.69
N VAL A 53 2.18 -1.81 -5.33
CA VAL A 53 1.03 -2.73 -5.44
C VAL A 53 0.64 -3.25 -4.07
N THR A 54 1.63 -3.61 -3.24
CA THR A 54 1.40 -4.08 -1.87
C THR A 54 0.66 -3.04 -1.04
N ALA A 55 1.13 -1.80 -1.04
CA ALA A 55 0.53 -0.70 -0.30
C ALA A 55 -0.88 -0.36 -0.82
N ARG A 56 -1.07 -0.27 -2.14
CA ARG A 56 -2.38 0.03 -2.74
C ARG A 56 -3.43 -1.02 -2.41
N LEU A 57 -3.09 -2.31 -2.52
CA LEU A 57 -4.03 -3.38 -2.18
C LEU A 57 -4.30 -3.45 -0.68
N THR A 58 -3.30 -3.16 0.16
CA THR A 58 -3.50 -3.03 1.62
C THR A 58 -4.52 -1.92 1.94
N TYR A 59 -4.38 -0.75 1.30
CA TYR A 59 -5.38 0.32 1.39
C TYR A 59 -6.75 -0.16 0.92
N VAL A 60 -6.85 -0.72 -0.29
CA VAL A 60 -8.13 -1.16 -0.89
C VAL A 60 -8.84 -2.14 0.02
N PHE A 61 -8.13 -3.14 0.57
CA PHE A 61 -8.72 -4.14 1.44
C PHE A 61 -9.04 -3.61 2.85
N SER A 62 -8.26 -2.64 3.36
CA SER A 62 -8.61 -1.93 4.60
C SER A 62 -9.93 -1.16 4.43
N HIS A 63 -10.09 -0.44 3.32
CA HIS A 63 -11.32 0.27 3.03
C HIS A 63 -12.49 -0.71 2.75
N ALA A 64 -12.26 -1.81 2.03
CA ALA A 64 -13.26 -2.84 1.81
C ALA A 64 -13.79 -3.45 3.12
N HIS A 65 -12.93 -3.60 4.13
CA HIS A 65 -13.37 -4.04 5.46
C HIS A 65 -14.35 -3.04 6.10
N LEU A 66 -14.05 -1.74 6.05
CA LEU A 66 -14.93 -0.69 6.55
C LEU A 66 -16.26 -0.61 5.79
N LEU A 67 -16.29 -1.08 4.54
CA LEU A 67 -17.51 -1.23 3.73
C LEU A 67 -18.29 -2.53 4.00
N GLY A 68 -17.78 -3.41 4.89
CA GLY A 68 -18.44 -4.66 5.27
C GLY A 68 -18.16 -5.84 4.35
N VAL A 69 -17.14 -5.77 3.48
CA VAL A 69 -16.79 -6.87 2.57
C VAL A 69 -16.15 -8.04 3.35
N PRO A 70 -16.70 -9.27 3.28
CA PRO A 70 -16.15 -10.42 3.99
C PRO A 70 -14.71 -10.76 3.58
N GLY A 71 -13.87 -11.13 4.55
CA GLY A 71 -12.47 -11.51 4.32
C GLY A 71 -11.51 -10.34 4.05
N ALA A 72 -12.01 -9.12 3.85
CA ALA A 72 -11.19 -7.97 3.50
C ALA A 72 -10.14 -7.61 4.57
N LEU A 73 -10.48 -7.69 5.86
CA LEU A 73 -9.50 -7.41 6.92
C LEU A 73 -8.35 -8.42 6.95
N ALA A 74 -8.62 -9.69 6.65
CA ALA A 74 -7.58 -10.71 6.56
C ALA A 74 -6.64 -10.42 5.39
N ALA A 75 -7.19 -10.04 4.24
CA ALA A 75 -6.40 -9.61 3.09
C ALA A 75 -5.59 -8.33 3.37
N ALA A 76 -6.17 -7.35 4.07
CA ALA A 76 -5.45 -6.14 4.49
C ALA A 76 -4.29 -6.46 5.44
N ARG A 77 -4.52 -7.33 6.43
CA ARG A 77 -3.49 -7.80 7.36
C ARG A 77 -2.37 -8.55 6.65
N HIS A 78 -2.70 -9.37 5.67
CA HIS A 78 -1.69 -10.03 4.82
C HIS A 78 -0.78 -9.02 4.13
N GLY A 79 -1.39 -7.99 3.52
CA GLY A 79 -0.66 -6.93 2.85
C GLY A 79 0.23 -6.11 3.78
N ILE A 80 -0.28 -5.69 4.95
CA ILE A 80 0.51 -4.87 5.86
C ILE A 80 1.69 -5.63 6.45
N VAL A 81 1.52 -6.91 6.81
CA VAL A 81 2.61 -7.75 7.31
C VAL A 81 3.71 -7.90 6.24
N PHE A 82 3.33 -8.11 4.99
CA PHE A 82 4.29 -8.18 3.89
C PHE A 82 4.98 -6.83 3.65
N LEU A 83 4.23 -5.73 3.66
CA LEU A 83 4.74 -4.38 3.45
C LEU A 83 5.78 -3.99 4.52
N THR A 84 5.46 -4.22 5.80
CA THR A 84 6.30 -3.76 6.92
C THR A 84 7.37 -4.77 7.32
N GLY A 85 7.31 -5.99 6.80
CA GLY A 85 8.27 -7.06 7.05
C GLY A 85 9.20 -7.36 5.87
N VAL A 86 8.64 -7.60 4.68
CA VAL A 86 9.39 -8.10 3.52
C VAL A 86 9.78 -6.97 2.56
N CYS A 87 8.88 -6.02 2.27
CA CYS A 87 9.23 -4.85 1.46
C CYS A 87 10.14 -3.87 2.21
N ARG A 88 10.03 -3.86 3.55
CA ARG A 88 10.84 -3.03 4.44
C ARG A 88 12.15 -3.75 4.81
N ARG A 89 13.26 -3.08 4.58
CA ARG A 89 14.62 -3.54 4.86
C ARG A 89 15.02 -3.33 6.32
N PRO A 90 16.07 -4.01 6.82
CA PRO A 90 16.58 -3.84 8.19
C PRO A 90 17.04 -2.42 8.55
N ASP A 91 17.43 -1.62 7.56
CA ASP A 91 17.80 -0.20 7.72
C ASP A 91 16.58 0.74 7.74
N GLY A 92 15.37 0.17 7.79
CA GLY A 92 14.10 0.89 7.85
C GLY A 92 13.59 1.38 6.50
N ARG A 93 14.35 1.18 5.42
CA ARG A 93 14.02 1.61 4.06
C ARG A 93 13.00 0.69 3.40
N TYR A 94 12.25 1.20 2.45
CA TYR A 94 11.42 0.39 1.56
C TYR A 94 12.11 0.24 0.20
N SER A 95 12.22 -0.98 -0.30
CA SER A 95 12.67 -1.22 -1.68
C SER A 95 11.53 -0.91 -2.65
N HIS A 96 11.80 -0.33 -3.80
CA HIS A 96 10.80 -0.16 -4.86
C HIS A 96 10.19 -1.50 -5.28
N SER A 97 11.05 -2.51 -5.43
CA SER A 97 10.63 -3.90 -5.60
C SER A 97 11.59 -4.89 -4.95
N CYS A 98 11.06 -6.04 -4.54
CA CYS A 98 11.82 -7.13 -3.93
C CYS A 98 11.28 -8.48 -4.38
N THR A 99 12.02 -9.55 -4.11
CA THR A 99 11.49 -10.90 -4.22
C THR A 99 10.47 -11.17 -3.10
N THR A 100 9.76 -12.28 -3.16
CA THR A 100 8.88 -12.77 -2.10
C THR A 100 9.61 -13.08 -0.79
N GLN A 101 10.95 -13.13 -0.82
CA GLN A 101 11.82 -13.30 0.35
C GLN A 101 12.44 -11.99 0.85
N GLY A 102 12.16 -10.85 0.18
CA GLY A 102 12.63 -9.54 0.60
C GLY A 102 13.97 -9.12 -0.02
N GLU A 103 14.55 -9.95 -0.89
CA GLU A 103 15.77 -9.57 -1.61
C GLU A 103 15.46 -8.41 -2.58
N PRO A 104 16.15 -7.26 -2.47
CA PRO A 104 15.87 -6.12 -3.34
C PRO A 104 16.13 -6.45 -4.81
N VAL A 105 15.12 -6.24 -5.65
CA VAL A 105 15.26 -6.28 -7.13
C VAL A 105 15.54 -4.86 -7.62
N ASP A 106 14.79 -3.89 -7.11
CA ASP A 106 15.10 -2.48 -7.19
C ASP A 106 15.09 -1.91 -5.76
N GLY A 107 16.29 -1.66 -5.24
CA GLY A 107 16.51 -1.25 -3.86
C GLY A 107 16.38 0.25 -3.60
N ARG A 108 16.03 1.07 -4.59
CA ARG A 108 15.78 2.50 -4.35
C ARG A 108 14.54 2.67 -3.47
N SER A 109 14.60 3.62 -2.54
CA SER A 109 13.39 4.07 -1.86
C SER A 109 12.78 5.20 -2.68
N ASP A 110 11.67 4.89 -3.35
CA ASP A 110 10.93 5.81 -4.18
C ASP A 110 9.94 6.62 -3.32
N PHE A 111 9.90 7.93 -3.48
CA PHE A 111 9.02 8.82 -2.73
C PHE A 111 7.54 8.46 -2.95
N TYR A 112 7.18 8.05 -4.16
CA TYR A 112 5.81 7.67 -4.46
C TYR A 112 5.37 6.42 -3.69
N ASP A 113 6.26 5.44 -3.61
CA ASP A 113 6.02 4.22 -2.86
C ASP A 113 5.90 4.48 -1.36
N LEU A 114 6.76 5.36 -0.81
CA LEU A 114 6.71 5.76 0.60
C LEU A 114 5.40 6.48 0.93
N ALA A 115 4.93 7.38 0.06
CA ALA A 115 3.63 8.02 0.23
C ALA A 115 2.49 6.99 0.29
N PHE A 116 2.51 5.99 -0.60
CA PHE A 116 1.53 4.91 -0.56
C PHE A 116 1.69 3.98 0.65
N ALA A 117 2.91 3.72 1.13
CA ALA A 117 3.14 2.94 2.34
C ALA A 117 2.54 3.64 3.58
N LEU A 118 2.76 4.96 3.71
CA LEU A 118 2.12 5.80 4.75
C LEU A 118 0.59 5.76 4.63
N PHE A 119 0.05 5.89 3.42
CA PHE A 119 -1.40 5.81 3.17
C PHE A 119 -1.98 4.44 3.58
N ALA A 120 -1.29 3.35 3.22
CA ALA A 120 -1.68 2.00 3.60
C ALA A 120 -1.67 1.79 5.12
N LEU A 121 -0.64 2.29 5.81
CA LEU A 121 -0.53 2.23 7.28
C LEU A 121 -1.68 2.97 7.95
N GLY A 122 -2.00 4.20 7.51
CA GLY A 122 -3.11 4.99 8.05
C GLY A 122 -4.47 4.31 7.85
N TRP A 123 -4.73 3.80 6.65
CA TRP A 123 -5.99 3.07 6.38
C TRP A 123 -6.09 1.74 7.10
N TYR A 124 -4.98 1.00 7.24
CA TYR A 124 -4.98 -0.23 8.00
C TYR A 124 -5.20 0.04 9.49
N ALA A 125 -4.56 1.05 10.08
CA ALA A 125 -4.80 1.47 11.46
C ALA A 125 -6.28 1.84 11.67
N LYS A 126 -6.87 2.60 10.74
CA LYS A 126 -8.30 2.94 10.76
C LYS A 126 -9.21 1.72 10.72
N ALA A 127 -8.91 0.75 9.85
CA ALA A 127 -9.75 -0.42 9.63
C ALA A 127 -9.61 -1.48 10.74
N SER A 128 -8.41 -1.67 11.27
CA SER A 128 -8.09 -2.74 12.23
C SER A 128 -8.08 -2.29 13.69
N GLY A 129 -7.92 -0.98 13.95
CA GLY A 129 -7.62 -0.43 15.27
C GLY A 129 -6.18 -0.65 15.74
N ASP A 130 -5.32 -1.28 14.93
CA ASP A 130 -3.94 -1.62 15.27
C ASP A 130 -3.05 -0.37 15.31
N GLN A 131 -2.73 0.07 16.53
CA GLN A 131 -1.90 1.25 16.77
C GLN A 131 -0.43 1.03 16.41
N SER A 132 0.05 -0.21 16.27
CA SER A 132 1.44 -0.48 15.89
C SER A 132 1.75 0.02 14.48
N ALA A 133 0.74 0.09 13.60
CA ALA A 133 0.88 0.66 12.27
C ALA A 133 1.19 2.17 12.32
N LEU A 134 0.77 2.90 13.37
CA LEU A 134 1.07 4.33 13.51
C LEU A 134 2.53 4.58 13.89
N ALA A 135 3.13 3.71 14.71
CA ALA A 135 4.56 3.79 15.01
C ALA A 135 5.40 3.60 13.75
N LEU A 136 5.05 2.62 12.91
CA LEU A 136 5.70 2.39 11.62
C LEU A 136 5.48 3.54 10.63
N ALA A 137 4.33 4.21 10.67
CA ALA A 137 4.09 5.41 9.87
C ALA A 137 5.01 6.56 10.30
N GLY A 138 5.22 6.74 11.62
CA GLY A 138 6.19 7.70 12.16
C GLY A 138 7.61 7.40 11.66
N GLU A 139 8.05 6.14 11.73
CA GLU A 139 9.39 5.73 11.23
C GLU A 139 9.56 5.99 9.73
N ALA A 140 8.51 5.74 8.93
CA ALA A 140 8.53 6.01 7.50
C ALA A 140 8.55 7.51 7.17
N MET A 141 7.83 8.33 7.94
CA MET A 141 7.86 9.79 7.80
C MET A 141 9.24 10.34 8.18
N ASP A 142 9.81 9.89 9.29
CA ASP A 142 11.15 10.29 9.74
C ASP A 142 12.23 9.94 8.68
N PHE A 143 12.09 8.80 8.00
CA PHE A 143 12.96 8.44 6.88
C PHE A 143 12.80 9.41 5.71
N LEU A 144 11.56 9.68 5.30
CA LEU A 144 11.23 10.54 4.17
C LEU A 144 11.76 11.98 4.39
N GLU A 145 11.55 12.53 5.58
CA GLU A 145 12.05 13.86 5.98
C GLU A 145 13.57 13.91 6.02
N ARG A 146 14.22 12.90 6.59
CA ARG A 146 15.68 12.89 6.74
C ARG A 146 16.40 12.72 5.41
N GLU A 147 15.91 11.84 4.55
CA GLU A 147 16.68 11.35 3.39
C GLU A 147 16.24 12.00 2.08
N LEU A 148 14.97 12.39 1.95
CA LEU A 148 14.43 12.91 0.70
C LEU A 148 14.09 14.40 0.75
N ALA A 149 13.93 15.01 1.93
CA ALA A 149 13.58 16.43 2.02
C ALA A 149 14.67 17.31 1.40
N HIS A 150 14.23 18.35 0.70
CA HIS A 150 15.13 19.33 0.13
C HIS A 150 15.15 20.62 0.97
N PRO A 151 16.31 21.29 1.16
CA PRO A 151 16.39 22.51 1.96
C PRO A 151 15.48 23.65 1.49
N ALA A 152 15.14 23.69 0.20
CA ALA A 152 14.22 24.69 -0.37
C ALA A 152 12.74 24.26 -0.33
N GLY A 153 12.42 23.13 0.30
CA GLY A 153 11.07 22.55 0.35
C GLY A 153 10.85 21.43 -0.67
N GLY A 154 9.84 20.59 -0.38
CA GLY A 154 9.53 19.38 -1.13
C GLY A 154 10.52 18.24 -0.92
N PHE A 155 10.33 17.17 -1.68
CA PHE A 155 11.11 15.93 -1.58
C PHE A 155 11.71 15.55 -2.93
N SER A 156 12.84 14.85 -2.89
CA SER A 156 13.46 14.20 -4.04
C SER A 156 12.65 12.97 -4.46
N GLU A 157 12.76 12.56 -5.73
CA GLU A 157 11.97 11.43 -6.28
C GLU A 157 12.31 10.10 -5.62
N ASP A 158 13.59 9.89 -5.32
CA ASP A 158 14.10 8.68 -4.74
C ASP A 158 15.48 8.91 -4.12
N THR A 159 16.02 7.87 -3.50
CA THR A 159 17.38 7.86 -2.93
C THR A 159 18.51 7.90 -3.95
N LEU A 160 18.21 7.85 -5.26
CA LEU A 160 19.21 7.93 -6.34
C LEU A 160 19.36 9.35 -6.89
N GLY A 161 18.51 10.29 -6.46
CA GLY A 161 18.53 11.68 -6.92
C GLY A 161 17.89 11.87 -8.30
N THR A 162 16.98 10.98 -8.70
CA THR A 162 16.28 11.03 -9.99
C THR A 162 15.60 12.39 -10.24
N GLN A 163 15.64 12.84 -11.49
CA GLN A 163 15.02 14.09 -11.97
C GLN A 163 14.07 13.82 -13.15
N PRO A 164 13.05 14.68 -13.37
CA PRO A 164 12.67 15.83 -12.54
C PRO A 164 11.89 15.41 -11.30
N ARG A 165 11.85 16.30 -10.30
CA ARG A 165 10.88 16.18 -9.19
C ARG A 165 9.46 16.39 -9.70
N ARG A 166 8.57 15.45 -9.38
CA ARG A 166 7.19 15.40 -9.84
C ARG A 166 6.24 15.86 -8.75
N GLN A 167 5.14 16.47 -9.17
CA GLN A 167 4.07 16.87 -8.26
C GLN A 167 3.27 15.66 -7.74
N ASN A 168 3.23 14.56 -8.50
CA ASN A 168 2.41 13.40 -8.19
C ASN A 168 2.73 12.76 -6.81
N PRO A 169 3.99 12.45 -6.46
CA PRO A 169 4.30 11.92 -5.14
C PRO A 169 3.92 12.86 -3.98
N HIS A 170 4.05 14.18 -4.17
CA HIS A 170 3.66 15.18 -3.17
C HIS A 170 2.14 15.19 -2.91
N MET A 171 1.35 15.08 -3.97
CA MET A 171 -0.12 14.98 -3.84
C MET A 171 -0.52 13.74 -3.06
N HIS A 172 0.13 12.61 -3.32
CA HIS A 172 -0.16 11.37 -2.58
C HIS A 172 0.38 11.37 -1.15
N LEU A 173 1.46 12.11 -0.85
CA LEU A 173 1.87 12.35 0.53
C LEU A 173 0.77 13.13 1.30
N LEU A 174 0.15 14.13 0.66
CA LEU A 174 -0.99 14.84 1.26
C LEU A 174 -2.17 13.90 1.53
N GLU A 175 -2.51 12.99 0.60
CA GLU A 175 -3.53 11.96 0.83
C GLU A 175 -3.18 11.04 2.02
N ALA A 176 -1.91 10.66 2.14
CA ALA A 176 -1.38 9.87 3.25
C ALA A 176 -1.52 10.60 4.59
N CYS A 177 -1.08 11.86 4.65
CA CYS A 177 -1.22 12.70 5.85
C CYS A 177 -2.68 12.87 6.26
N HIS A 178 -3.62 13.05 5.32
CA HIS A 178 -5.05 13.09 5.65
C HIS A 178 -5.58 11.79 6.26
N ALA A 179 -5.14 10.63 5.74
CA ALA A 179 -5.52 9.34 6.30
C ALA A 179 -4.96 9.15 7.72
N LEU A 180 -3.70 9.54 7.95
CA LEU A 180 -3.02 9.43 9.23
C LEU A 180 -3.59 10.40 10.28
N ALA A 181 -3.84 11.66 9.92
CA ALA A 181 -4.40 12.67 10.82
C ALA A 181 -5.78 12.29 11.39
N ALA A 182 -6.53 11.42 10.70
CA ALA A 182 -7.82 10.92 11.18
C ALA A 182 -7.71 9.87 12.31
N VAL A 183 -6.51 9.30 12.52
CA VAL A 183 -6.29 8.17 13.43
C VAL A 183 -5.08 8.34 14.36
N SER A 184 -4.18 9.28 14.05
CA SER A 184 -2.96 9.55 14.80
C SER A 184 -3.08 10.86 15.59
N PRO A 185 -2.57 10.92 16.82
CA PRO A 185 -2.43 12.17 17.56
C PRO A 185 -1.17 12.98 17.19
N ASP A 186 -0.30 12.45 16.31
CA ASP A 186 0.89 13.15 15.84
C ASP A 186 0.48 14.40 15.03
N PRO A 187 0.95 15.61 15.39
CA PRO A 187 0.58 16.84 14.71
C PRO A 187 1.34 17.10 13.39
N ARG A 188 2.34 16.27 13.04
CA ARG A 188 3.03 16.31 11.75
C ARG A 188 2.16 15.71 10.64
#